data_AF-A0A7G5N0V8-F1
#
_entry.id   AF-A0A7G5N0V8-F1
#
_cell.length_a   1.000
_cell.length_b   1.000
_cell.length_c   1.000
_cell.angle_alpha   90.00
_cell.angle_beta   90.00
_cell.angle_gamma   90.00
#
_symmetry.space_group_name_H-M   'P 1'
#
loop_
_entity.id
_entity.type
_entity.pdbx_description
1 polymer ?
#
loop_
_entity_poly.entity_id
_entity_poly.type
_entity_poly.pdbx_seq_one_letter_code
_entity_poly.pdbx_strand_id
1 'polypeptide(L)'
;MCRLVGYKKFTSKKGKEYCVANVVSAYSQRDIDRGCIGQKTEEIFLPENCLDLLKPDDVGHELEMTYDYSGGRAYLVDVSVI
;
A
#
# COMPACT_ATOMS: atom_id res chain seq x y z
N MET A 1 -5.71 -1.71 9.26
CA MET A 1 -6.54 -1.57 8.06
C MET A 1 -6.03 -0.38 7.26
N CYS A 2 -5.78 -0.59 5.98
CA CYS A 2 -5.17 0.39 5.07
C CYS A 2 -6.19 0.73 4.00
N ARG A 3 -6.82 1.90 4.09
CA ARG A 3 -7.84 2.32 3.12
C ARG A 3 -7.16 2.91 1.89
N LEU A 4 -7.54 2.45 0.70
CA LEU A 4 -7.07 2.99 -0.57
C LEU A 4 -7.67 4.37 -0.80
N VAL A 5 -6.82 5.38 -1.07
CA VAL A 5 -7.26 6.75 -1.41
C VAL A 5 -6.87 7.17 -2.82
N GLY A 6 -6.04 6.38 -3.50
CA GLY A 6 -5.67 6.59 -4.89
C GLY A 6 -4.56 5.64 -5.32
N TYR A 7 -4.29 5.56 -6.61
CA TYR A 7 -3.16 4.80 -7.13
C TYR A 7 -2.60 5.47 -8.38
N LYS A 8 -1.32 5.22 -8.66
CA LYS A 8 -0.62 5.70 -9.86
C LYS A 8 0.13 4.55 -10.52
N LYS A 9 0.09 4.53 -11.85
CA LYS A 9 0.92 3.63 -12.67
C LYS A 9 1.98 4.43 -13.39
N PHE A 10 3.18 3.90 -13.46
CA PHE A 10 4.26 4.51 -14.22
C PHE A 10 5.27 3.47 -14.68
N THR A 11 5.99 3.80 -15.74
CA THR A 11 7.10 2.99 -16.26
C THR A 11 8.42 3.66 -15.89
N SER A 12 9.32 2.90 -15.29
CA SER A 12 10.66 3.39 -14.98
C SER A 12 11.47 3.66 -16.24
N LYS A 13 12.58 4.40 -16.09
CA LYS A 13 13.55 4.63 -17.18
C LYS A 13 14.09 3.35 -17.82
N LYS A 14 14.03 2.20 -17.12
CA LYS A 14 14.48 0.89 -17.59
C LYS A 14 13.37 0.05 -18.23
N GLY A 15 12.17 0.61 -18.44
CA GLY A 15 11.04 -0.09 -19.05
C GLY A 15 10.22 -0.95 -18.08
N LYS A 16 10.60 -1.05 -16.81
CA LYS A 16 9.83 -1.79 -15.80
C LYS A 16 8.61 -0.99 -15.34
N GLU A 17 7.44 -1.61 -15.35
CA GLU A 17 6.18 -1.04 -14.88
C GLU A 17 6.03 -1.15 -13.37
N TYR A 18 5.34 -0.16 -12.81
CA TYR A 18 5.05 -0.05 -11.39
C TYR A 18 3.62 0.44 -11.17
N CYS A 19 2.98 -0.09 -10.14
CA CYS A 19 1.76 0.45 -9.57
C CYS A 19 2.03 0.81 -8.11
N VAL A 20 1.62 2.02 -7.71
CA VAL A 20 1.77 2.51 -6.34
C VAL A 20 0.40 2.86 -5.79
N ALA A 21 0.03 2.22 -4.70
CA ALA A 21 -1.18 2.51 -3.94
C ALA A 21 -0.89 3.58 -2.89
N ASN A 22 -1.71 4.63 -2.86
CA ASN A 22 -1.74 5.61 -1.80
C ASN A 22 -2.80 5.17 -0.78
N VAL A 23 -2.38 4.91 0.45
CA VAL A 23 -3.27 4.43 1.52
C VAL A 23 -3.26 5.34 2.73
N VAL A 24 -4.34 5.28 3.50
CA VAL A 24 -4.40 5.83 4.86
C VAL A 24 -4.64 4.74 5.89
N SER A 25 -3.94 4.82 7.00
CA SER A 25 -4.05 3.89 8.13
C SER A 25 -4.06 4.65 9.45
N ALA A 26 -4.55 4.01 10.51
CA ALA A 26 -4.47 4.59 11.85
C ALA A 26 -3.00 4.68 12.31
N TYR A 27 -2.67 5.74 13.03
CA TYR A 27 -1.41 5.81 13.77
C TYR A 27 -1.34 4.70 14.82
N SER A 28 -0.13 4.21 15.10
CA SER A 28 0.06 3.30 16.23
C SER A 28 -0.18 4.03 17.55
N GLN A 29 -0.52 3.31 18.62
CA GLN A 29 -0.70 3.93 19.94
C GLN A 29 0.55 4.74 20.36
N ARG A 30 1.74 4.20 20.06
CA ARG A 30 3.01 4.87 20.32
C ARG A 30 3.15 6.20 19.59
N ASP A 31 2.65 6.30 18.36
CA ASP A 31 2.69 7.54 17.59
C ASP A 31 1.69 8.56 18.17
N ILE A 32 0.50 8.11 18.57
CA ILE A 32 -0.51 8.94 19.23
C ILE A 32 0.03 9.49 20.56
N ASP A 33 0.67 8.65 21.37
CA ASP A 33 1.30 9.06 22.64
C ASP A 33 2.41 10.10 22.44
N ARG A 34 2.97 10.19 21.22
CA ARG A 34 3.97 11.19 20.80
C ARG A 34 3.36 12.43 20.17
N GLY A 35 2.04 12.56 20.15
CA GLY A 35 1.31 13.72 19.65
C GLY A 35 0.87 13.62 18.19
N CYS A 36 0.91 12.45 17.56
CA CYS A 36 0.30 12.27 16.24
C CYS A 36 -1.23 12.36 16.32
N ILE A 37 -1.83 13.11 15.40
CA ILE A 37 -3.28 13.30 15.29
C ILE A 37 -3.70 12.97 13.86
N GLY A 38 -4.83 12.28 13.70
CA GLY A 38 -5.40 11.94 12.38
C GLY A 38 -4.98 10.55 11.89
N GLN A 39 -4.59 10.47 10.61
CA GLN A 39 -4.23 9.21 9.94
C GLN A 39 -2.84 9.29 9.31
N LYS A 40 -2.15 8.16 9.28
CA LYS A 40 -0.89 7.98 8.59
C LYS A 40 -1.16 7.76 7.10
N THR A 41 -0.41 8.45 6.23
CA THR A 41 -0.45 8.26 4.77
C THR A 41 0.78 7.52 4.30
N GLU A 42 0.61 6.53 3.42
CA GLU A 42 1.73 5.74 2.89
C GLU A 42 1.59 5.50 1.38
N GLU A 43 2.73 5.45 0.68
CA GLU A 43 2.82 4.96 -0.69
C GLU A 43 3.35 3.53 -0.68
N ILE A 44 2.58 2.61 -1.25
CA ILE A 44 2.89 1.18 -1.26
C ILE A 44 3.10 0.74 -2.70
N PHE A 45 4.30 0.24 -2.98
CA PHE A 45 4.62 -0.36 -4.27
C PHE A 45 4.00 -1.75 -4.34
N LEU A 46 3.10 -1.94 -5.30
CA LEU A 46 2.48 -3.24 -5.51
C LEU A 46 3.51 -4.22 -6.08
N PRO A 47 3.43 -5.51 -5.71
CA PRO A 47 4.25 -6.54 -6.30
C PRO A 47 3.87 -6.73 -7.78
N GLU A 48 4.76 -7.35 -8.57
CA GLU A 48 4.65 -7.43 -10.03
C GLU A 48 3.37 -8.16 -10.49
N ASN A 49 2.87 -9.10 -9.70
CA ASN A 49 1.62 -9.81 -9.94
C ASN A 49 0.35 -8.96 -9.69
N CYS A 50 0.47 -7.80 -9.04
CA CYS A 50 -0.66 -6.94 -8.66
C CYS A 50 -0.69 -5.61 -9.41
N LEU A 51 0.12 -5.43 -10.47
CA LEU A 51 0.21 -4.15 -11.20
C LEU A 51 -1.13 -3.67 -11.78
N ASP A 52 -2.01 -4.61 -12.14
CA ASP A 52 -3.33 -4.34 -12.72
C ASP A 52 -4.51 -4.65 -11.79
N LEU A 53 -4.22 -4.89 -10.50
CA LEU A 53 -5.24 -5.20 -9.50
C LEU A 53 -6.26 -4.07 -9.34
N LEU A 54 -5.77 -2.84 -9.18
CA LEU A 54 -6.57 -1.69 -8.76
C LEU A 54 -7.35 -1.04 -9.92
N LYS A 55 -8.61 -0.73 -9.63
CA LYS A 55 -9.57 -0.04 -10.50
C LYS A 55 -10.08 1.23 -9.82
N PRO A 56 -10.69 2.17 -10.57
CA PRO A 56 -11.23 3.40 -9.99
C PRO A 56 -12.23 3.16 -8.86
N ASP A 57 -13.07 2.13 -8.99
CA ASP A 57 -14.11 1.80 -8.01
C ASP A 57 -13.56 1.24 -6.69
N ASP A 58 -12.29 0.81 -6.67
CA ASP A 58 -11.65 0.29 -5.45
C ASP A 58 -11.25 1.43 -4.50
N VAL A 59 -11.23 2.69 -4.96
CA VAL A 59 -10.92 3.83 -4.10
C VAL A 59 -11.96 3.95 -2.99
N GLY A 60 -11.48 4.02 -1.75
CA GLY A 60 -12.30 4.02 -0.55
C GLY A 60 -12.46 2.65 0.12
N HIS A 61 -12.15 1.56 -0.60
CA HIS A 61 -12.11 0.20 -0.05
C HIS A 61 -10.81 -0.05 0.73
N GLU A 62 -10.78 -1.14 1.49
CA GLU A 62 -9.60 -1.53 2.24
C GLU A 62 -8.67 -2.39 1.38
N LEU A 63 -7.37 -2.30 1.67
CA LEU A 63 -6.37 -3.20 1.14
C LEU A 63 -5.89 -4.13 2.24
N GLU A 64 -5.96 -5.42 1.96
CA GLU A 64 -5.27 -6.45 2.70
C GLU A 64 -3.93 -6.75 2.02
N MET A 65 -2.88 -6.86 2.84
CA MET A 65 -1.49 -6.94 2.38
C MET A 65 -0.85 -8.18 2.97
N THR A 66 -0.42 -9.08 2.10
CA THR A 66 0.23 -10.33 2.49
C THR A 66 1.74 -10.14 2.45
N TYR A 67 2.38 -10.32 3.60
CA TYR A 67 3.83 -10.22 3.72
C TYR A 67 4.45 -11.59 3.94
N ASP A 68 5.56 -11.84 3.25
CA ASP A 68 6.44 -12.98 3.53
C ASP A 68 7.73 -12.50 4.22
N TYR A 69 8.33 -13.36 5.02
CA TYR A 69 9.57 -13.07 5.74
C TYR A 69 10.75 -13.78 5.10
N SER A 70 11.65 -13.01 4.50
CA SER A 70 12.85 -13.54 3.88
C SER A 70 14.06 -12.70 4.25
N GLY A 71 15.22 -13.34 4.48
CA GLY A 71 16.48 -12.63 4.71
C GLY A 71 16.45 -11.58 5.84
N GLY A 72 15.62 -11.75 6.87
CA GLY A 72 15.51 -10.82 7.99
C GLY A 72 14.51 -9.67 7.79
N ARG A 73 13.80 -9.61 6.66
CA ARG A 73 12.90 -8.51 6.28
C ARG A 73 11.55 -9.03 5.80
N ALA A 74 10.51 -8.24 6.04
CA ALA A 74 9.19 -8.47 5.46
C ALA A 74 9.16 -7.94 4.03
N TYR A 75 8.60 -8.75 3.12
CA TYR A 75 8.39 -8.42 1.72
C TYR A 75 6.91 -8.52 1.40
N LEU A 76 6.34 -7.48 0.80
CA LEU A 76 4.97 -7.53 0.30
C LEU A 76 4.92 -8.46 -0.92
N VAL A 77 4.20 -9.57 -0.79
CA VAL A 77 4.11 -10.60 -1.84
C VAL A 77 2.77 -10.61 -2.55
N ASP A 78 1.71 -10.10 -1.90
CA ASP A 78 0.38 -10.02 -2.50
C ASP A 78 -0.46 -8.90 -1.88
N VAL A 79 -1.47 -8.46 -2.63
CA VAL A 79 -2.44 -7.44 -2.20
C VAL A 79 -3.83 -7.83 -2.69
N SER A 80 -4.83 -7.69 -1.83
CA SER A 80 -6.25 -7.89 -2.13
C SER A 80 -7.08 -6.67 -1.73
N VAL A 81 -8.17 -6.42 -2.46
CA VAL A 81 -9.16 -5.38 -2.13
C VAL A 81 -10.31 -6.05 -1.36
N ILE A 82 -10.75 -5.42 -0.27
CA ILE A 82 -11.81 -5.88 0.65
C ILE A 82 -12.87 -4.81 0.90
#